data_AF-A0A832B487-F1
#
_entry.id   AF-A0A832B487-F1
#
_cell.length_a   1.000
_cell.length_b   1.000
_cell.length_c   1.000
_cell.angle_alpha   90.00
_cell.angle_beta   90.00
_cell.angle_gamma   90.00
#
_symmetry.space_group_name_H-M   'P 1'
#
loop_
_entity.id
_entity.type
_entity.pdbx_description
1 polymer ?
#
loop_
_entity_poly.entity_id
_entity_poly.type
_entity_poly.pdbx_seq_one_letter_code
_entity_poly.pdbx_strand_id
1 'polypeptide(L)' 'MLLERSLFNKGTAFTPEERRELGLLGLLPPHHETLDEQVRRAYEAIEDKPSPLEKHIYLRQLQDSNATL' A
#
# COMPACT_ATOMS: atom_id res chain seq x y z
N MET A 1 15.08 -1.01 -5.13
CA MET A 1 14.39 0.23 -5.54
C MET A 1 13.56 0.80 -4.38
N LEU A 2 13.12 2.07 -4.39
CA LEU A 2 12.36 2.68 -3.27
C LEU A 2 11.09 1.88 -2.92
N LEU A 3 10.39 1.36 -3.93
CA LEU A 3 9.17 0.55 -3.77
C LEU A 3 9.42 -0.82 -3.12
N GLU A 4 10.66 -1.30 -3.08
CA GLU A 4 11.04 -2.56 -2.41
C GLU A 4 11.39 -2.35 -0.94
N ARG A 5 11.46 -1.09 -0.47
CA ARG A 5 11.74 -0.76 0.92
C ARG A 5 10.42 -0.44 1.62
N SER A 6 9.81 -1.47 2.21
CA SER A 6 8.49 -1.38 2.87
C SER A 6 8.36 -0.22 3.86
N LEU A 7 9.45 0.14 4.55
CA LEU A 7 9.51 1.27 5.49
C LEU A 7 9.30 2.64 4.84
N PHE A 8 9.57 2.78 3.55
CA PHE A 8 9.46 4.05 2.82
C PHE A 8 8.43 4.02 1.70
N ASN A 9 7.87 2.85 1.40
CA ASN A 9 6.90 2.68 0.34
C ASN A 9 5.51 3.08 0.81
N LYS A 10 4.98 4.17 0.27
CA LYS A 10 3.60 4.63 0.51
C LYS A 10 2.60 4.13 -0.54
N GLY A 11 3.07 3.39 -1.55
CA GLY A 11 2.25 2.91 -2.66
C GLY A 11 1.47 4.04 -3.34
N THR A 12 0.14 3.89 -3.45
CA THR A 12 -0.74 4.91 -4.05
C THR A 12 -0.81 6.22 -3.27
N ALA A 13 -0.30 6.27 -2.03
CA ALA A 13 -0.23 7.47 -1.20
C ALA A 13 1.00 8.34 -1.43
N PHE A 14 1.85 8.00 -2.41
CA PHE A 14 2.79 8.99 -2.95
C PHE A 14 2.04 10.07 -3.72
N THR A 15 2.23 11.33 -3.36
CA THR A 15 1.63 12.48 -4.04
C THR A 15 2.12 12.58 -5.50
N PRO A 16 1.39 13.25 -6.40
CA PRO A 16 1.85 13.47 -7.77
C PRO A 16 3.25 14.12 -7.84
N GLU A 17 3.56 15.01 -6.89
CA GLU A 17 4.85 15.66 -6.74
C GLU A 17 5.93 14.66 -6.32
N GLU A 18 5.70 13.88 -5.25
CA GLU A 18 6.61 12.83 -4.79
C GLU A 18 6.90 11.82 -5.91
N ARG A 19 5.87 11.42 -6.67
CA ARG A 19 6.03 10.48 -7.79
C ARG A 19 6.92 11.05 -8.90
N ARG A 20 6.86 12.35 -9.17
CA ARG A 20 7.72 13.01 -10.16
C ARG A 20 9.15 13.09 -9.64
N GLU A 21 9.34 13.52 -8.40
CA GLU A 21 10.67 13.69 -7.79
C GLU A 21 11.40 12.37 -7.58
N LEU A 22 10.67 11.32 -7.23
CA LEU A 22 11.21 9.98 -6.95
C LEU A 22 11.24 9.07 -8.20
N GLY A 23 10.83 9.57 -9.37
CA GLY A 23 10.84 8.80 -10.62
C GLY A 23 9.87 7.62 -10.64
N LEU A 24 8.72 7.74 -9.96
CA LEU A 24 7.69 6.69 -9.83
C LEU A 24 6.57 6.81 -10.86
N LEU A 25 6.63 7.79 -11.76
CA LEU A 25 5.65 7.97 -12.83
C LEU A 25 5.61 6.73 -13.73
N GLY A 26 4.42 6.17 -13.92
CA GLY A 26 4.21 4.94 -14.70
C GLY A 26 4.49 3.63 -13.94
N LEU A 27 5.06 3.68 -12.74
CA LEU A 27 5.31 2.49 -11.89
C LEU A 27 4.17 2.21 -10.90
N LEU A 28 3.28 3.19 -10.68
CA LEU A 28 2.15 3.11 -9.75
C LEU A 28 0.84 3.39 -10.49
N PRO A 29 -0.29 2.81 -10.04
CA PRO A 29 -1.61 3.13 -10.57
C PRO A 29 -1.86 4.65 -10.57
N PRO A 30 -2.60 5.20 -11.55
CA PRO A 30 -2.80 6.66 -11.67
C PRO A 30 -3.59 7.26 -10.50
N HIS A 31 -4.34 6.44 -9.76
CA HIS A 31 -5.08 6.86 -8.58
C HIS A 31 -4.12 7.21 -7.43
N HIS A 32 -4.38 8.36 -6.80
CA HIS A 32 -3.76 8.78 -5.55
C HIS A 32 -4.73 8.50 -4.40
N GLU A 33 -4.28 7.77 -3.38
CA GLU A 33 -5.07 7.50 -2.17
C GLU A 33 -4.41 8.19 -0.97
N THR A 34 -5.17 8.67 0.01
CA THR A 34 -4.60 9.01 1.32
C THR A 34 -4.27 7.73 2.11
N LEU A 35 -3.44 7.84 3.16
CA LEU A 35 -3.19 6.70 4.06
C LEU A 35 -4.50 6.21 4.71
N ASP A 36 -5.40 7.10 5.10
CA ASP A 36 -6.71 6.72 5.67
C ASP A 36 -7.59 5.95 4.68
N GLU A 37 -7.56 6.34 3.40
CA GLU A 37 -8.25 5.60 2.33
C GLU A 37 -7.66 4.21 2.13
N GLN A 38 -6.33 4.09 2.16
CA GLN A 38 -5.64 2.80 2.10
C GLN A 38 -5.97 1.91 3.30
N VAL A 39 -6.02 2.48 4.52
CA VAL A 39 -6.40 1.75 5.75
C VAL A 39 -7.83 1.24 5.64
N ARG A 40 -8.77 2.08 5.24
CA ARG A 40 -10.18 1.68 5.05
C ARG A 40 -10.30 0.55 4.03
N ARG A 41 -9.67 0.68 2.86
CA ARG A 41 -9.66 -0.36 1.83
C ARG A 41 -9.02 -1.67 2.33
N ALA A 42 -7.93 -1.57 3.09
CA ALA A 42 -7.27 -2.74 3.66
C ALA A 42 -8.15 -3.43 4.71
N TYR A 43 -8.85 -2.67 5.55
CA TYR A 43 -9.79 -3.19 6.53
C TYR A 43 -10.96 -3.92 5.87
N GLU A 44 -11.59 -3.32 4.85
CA GLU A 44 -12.64 -3.98 4.05
C GLU A 44 -12.14 -5.30 3.44
N ALA A 45 -10.93 -5.31 2.86
CA ALA A 45 -10.33 -6.51 2.30
C ALA A 45 -10.01 -7.60 3.34
N ILE A 46 -9.74 -7.23 4.59
CA ILE A 46 -9.53 -8.15 5.71
C ILE A 46 -10.87 -8.75 6.17
N GLU A 47 -11.91 -7.93 6.27
CA GLU A 47 -13.24 -8.38 6.69
C GLU A 47 -13.84 -9.39 5.71
N ASP A 48 -13.55 -9.24 4.42
CA ASP A 48 -13.98 -10.16 3.37
C ASP A 48 -13.20 -11.50 3.33
N LYS A 49 -12.15 -11.68 4.14
CA LYS A 49 -11.39 -12.94 4.15
C LYS A 49 -12.16 -14.07 4.84
N PRO A 50 -12.29 -15.26 4.21
CA PRO A 50 -13.13 -16.33 4.74
C PRO A 50 -12.49 -17.09 5.91
N SER A 51 -11.19 -16.91 6.18
CA SER A 51 -10.50 -17.57 7.28
C SER A 51 -9.49 -16.67 8.02
N PRO A 52 -9.21 -16.95 9.31
CA PRO A 52 -8.13 -16.26 10.04
C PRO A 52 -6.76 -16.41 9.39
N LEU A 53 -6.49 -17.53 8.73
CA LEU A 53 -5.23 -17.76 8.02
C LEU A 53 -5.08 -16.78 6.84
N GLU A 54 -6.14 -16.57 6.06
CA GLU A 54 -6.11 -15.61 4.95
C GLU A 54 -6.00 -14.17 5.44
N LYS A 55 -6.64 -13.81 6.57
CA LYS A 55 -6.40 -12.53 7.24
C LYS A 55 -4.92 -12.36 7.60
N HIS A 56 -4.29 -13.39 8.16
CA HIS A 56 -2.87 -13.37 8.51
C HIS A 56 -1.96 -13.22 7.28
N ILE A 57 -2.22 -13.98 6.21
CA ILE A 57 -1.45 -13.90 4.95
C ILE A 57 -1.56 -12.49 4.37
N TYR A 58 -2.77 -11.93 4.33
CA TYR A 58 -2.99 -10.58 3.84
C TYR A 58 -2.22 -9.52 4.64
N LEU A 59 -2.31 -9.57 5.97
CA LEU A 59 -1.59 -8.64 6.85
C LEU A 59 -0.07 -8.75 6.69
N ARG A 60 0.45 -9.97 6.51
CA ARG A 60 1.89 -10.18 6.26
C ARG A 60 2.32 -9.57 4.93
N GLN A 61 1.55 -9.79 3.86
CA GLN A 61 1.82 -9.18 2.56
C GLN A 61 1.75 -7.64 2.62
N LEU A 62 0.83 -7.10 3.40
CA LEU A 62 0.71 -5.66 3.61
C LEU A 62 1.97 -5.10 4.28
N GLN A 63 2.42 -5.73 5.37
CA GLN A 63 3.65 -5.36 6.08
C GLN A 63 4.90 -5.45 5.19
N ASP A 64 5.00 -6.49 4.35
CA ASP A 64 6.14 -6.69 3.45
C ASP A 64 6.20 -5.65 2.32
N SER A 65 5.07 -5.04 1.96
CA SER A 65 4.97 -4.10 0.83
C SER A 65 4.90 -2.63 1.27
N ASN A 66 4.19 -2.33 2.36
CA ASN A 66 3.99 -0.99 2.91
C ASN A 66 3.90 -1.11 4.44
N ALA A 67 5.04 -1.03 5.11
CA ALA A 67 5.13 -1.16 6.57
C ALA A 67 4.66 0.10 7.32
N THR A 68 4.37 1.19 6.60
CA THR A 68 3.87 2.45 7.19
C THR A 68 2.34 2.44 7.33
N LEU A 69 1.65 1.58 6.59
CA LEU A 69 0.21 1.36 6.66
C LEU A 69 -0.17 0.43 7.82
#